data_AF-A0A7G8GP61-F1
#
_entry.id   AF-A0A7G8GP61-F1
#
_cell.length_a   1.000
_cell.length_b   1.000
_cell.length_c   1.000
_cell.angle_alpha   90.00
_cell.angle_beta   90.00
_cell.angle_gamma   90.00
#
_symmetry.space_group_name_H-M   'P 1'
#
loop_
_entity.id
_entity.type
_entity.pdbx_description
1 polymer ?
#
loop_
_entity_poly.entity_id
_entity_poly.type
_entity_poly.pdbx_seq_one_letter_code
_entity_poly.pdbx_strand_id
1 'polypeptide(L)'
;MARKKRRKIHGTDGDDELIGTKKKNKLYGYDGDDVIDGGAGGKNKAWGGNGADTFVTRDAKGYLKIMDFEIGKDLIEFCGCASTRIEMRGDNAWILKGSNVKAVVMGVDESDLTLDFANRIIF
;
A
#
# COMPACT_ATOMS: atom_id res chain seq x y z
N MET A 1 18.48 1.24 -23.72
CA MET A 1 18.02 1.59 -22.36
C MET A 1 17.58 0.32 -21.63
N ALA A 2 18.24 -0.09 -20.55
CA ALA A 2 17.87 -1.31 -19.82
C ALA A 2 16.62 -1.06 -18.96
N ARG A 3 15.54 -1.81 -19.20
CA ARG A 3 14.37 -1.84 -18.32
C ARG A 3 14.82 -2.31 -16.94
N LYS A 4 14.86 -1.40 -15.95
CA LYS A 4 15.25 -1.72 -14.56
C LYS A 4 14.29 -2.79 -14.01
N LYS A 5 14.75 -4.04 -13.93
CA LYS A 5 13.96 -5.20 -13.49
C LYS A 5 13.42 -4.95 -12.08
N ARG A 6 12.10 -5.05 -11.89
CA ARG A 6 11.49 -5.05 -10.56
C ARG A 6 11.73 -6.43 -9.92
N ARG A 7 12.16 -6.46 -8.66
CA ARG A 7 12.20 -7.71 -7.90
C ARG A 7 10.77 -8.14 -7.61
N LYS A 8 10.47 -9.44 -7.76
CA LYS A 8 9.21 -10.00 -7.30
C LYS A 8 9.44 -10.62 -5.93
N ILE A 9 8.51 -10.41 -5.01
CA ILE A 9 8.41 -11.09 -3.72
C ILE A 9 7.00 -11.67 -3.70
N HIS A 10 6.90 -12.92 -3.29
CA HIS A 10 5.65 -13.64 -3.23
C HIS A 10 5.52 -14.22 -1.82
N GLY A 11 4.31 -14.15 -1.27
CA GLY A 11 3.88 -14.96 -0.15
C GLY A 11 3.50 -16.36 -0.60
N THR A 12 2.55 -16.92 0.11
CA THR A 12 2.09 -18.31 0.10
C THR A 12 0.57 -18.34 0.16
N ASP A 13 -0.03 -19.51 0.39
CA ASP A 13 -1.48 -19.63 0.50
C ASP A 13 -2.00 -19.36 1.94
N GLY A 14 -1.17 -18.77 2.81
CA GLY A 14 -1.54 -18.38 4.16
C GLY A 14 -0.81 -17.11 4.59
N ASP A 15 -1.12 -16.63 5.79
CA ASP A 15 -0.71 -15.31 6.28
C ASP A 15 0.82 -15.06 6.20
N ASP A 16 1.23 -14.05 5.45
CA ASP A 16 2.62 -13.67 5.24
C ASP A 16 2.96 -12.23 5.66
N GLU A 17 4.21 -12.05 6.09
CA GLU A 17 4.82 -10.72 6.24
C GLU A 17 5.75 -10.42 5.06
N LEU A 18 5.31 -9.56 4.13
CA LEU A 18 6.05 -9.24 2.91
C LEU A 18 6.74 -7.89 3.00
N ILE A 19 8.06 -7.89 3.16
CA ILE A 19 8.87 -6.66 3.21
C ILE A 19 9.71 -6.46 1.93
N GLY A 20 9.44 -5.36 1.25
CA GLY A 20 10.18 -4.88 0.10
C GLY A 20 11.61 -4.41 0.42
N THR A 21 12.36 -4.07 -0.63
CA THR A 21 13.68 -3.42 -0.51
C THR A 21 13.63 -1.95 -0.88
N LYS A 22 14.78 -1.27 -0.73
CA LYS A 22 15.02 0.07 -1.28
C LYS A 22 14.85 0.19 -2.80
N LYS A 23 14.77 -0.92 -3.54
CA LYS A 23 14.53 -0.95 -4.99
C LYS A 23 13.03 -1.10 -5.28
N LYS A 24 12.61 -0.90 -6.54
CA LYS A 24 11.22 -1.13 -6.95
C LYS A 24 10.92 -2.64 -6.92
N ASN A 25 9.89 -3.03 -6.18
CA ASN A 25 9.41 -4.41 -6.09
C ASN A 25 8.00 -4.56 -6.71
N LYS A 26 7.62 -5.81 -6.93
CA LYS A 26 6.25 -6.30 -7.03
C LYS A 26 6.07 -7.28 -5.87
N LEU A 27 5.08 -7.04 -5.03
CA LEU A 27 4.75 -7.82 -3.84
C LEU A 27 3.42 -8.51 -4.11
N TYR A 28 3.31 -9.80 -3.85
CA TYR A 28 2.12 -10.60 -4.07
C TYR A 28 1.87 -11.40 -2.80
N GLY A 29 0.77 -11.13 -2.09
CA GLY A 29 0.34 -11.85 -0.90
C GLY A 29 -0.12 -13.27 -1.24
N TYR A 30 -1.16 -13.33 -2.08
CA TYR A 30 -1.90 -14.52 -2.51
C TYR A 30 -3.10 -14.82 -1.61
N ASP A 31 -3.14 -15.95 -0.91
CA ASP A 31 -4.25 -16.26 0.00
C ASP A 31 -3.76 -16.06 1.45
N GLY A 32 -4.67 -15.75 2.38
CA GLY A 32 -4.34 -15.45 3.77
C GLY A 32 -4.39 -13.96 4.09
N ASP A 33 -4.35 -13.62 5.37
CA ASP A 33 -4.39 -12.24 5.84
C ASP A 33 -2.96 -11.67 5.88
N ASP A 34 -2.55 -10.98 4.82
CA ASP A 34 -1.14 -10.59 4.62
C ASP A 34 -0.79 -9.20 5.17
N VAL A 35 0.44 -9.04 5.65
CA VAL A 35 1.03 -7.73 5.98
C VAL A 35 2.06 -7.34 4.92
N ILE A 36 1.75 -6.32 4.12
CA ILE A 36 2.55 -5.96 2.94
C ILE A 36 3.19 -4.57 3.09
N ASP A 37 4.50 -4.54 3.26
CA ASP A 37 5.32 -3.33 3.38
C ASP A 37 6.25 -3.16 2.18
N GLY A 38 6.15 -2.02 1.49
CA GLY A 38 7.02 -1.67 0.37
C GLY A 38 8.52 -1.58 0.69
N GLY A 39 8.88 -1.44 1.96
CA GLY A 39 10.19 -1.03 2.42
C GLY A 39 10.49 0.43 2.08
N ALA A 40 11.54 0.98 2.68
CA ALA A 40 11.92 2.38 2.47
C ALA A 40 12.51 2.61 1.06
N GLY A 41 11.92 3.50 0.26
CA GLY A 41 12.50 4.06 -0.96
C GLY A 41 11.83 3.63 -2.26
N GLY A 42 11.48 2.36 -2.39
CA GLY A 42 10.93 1.78 -3.63
C GLY A 42 9.60 2.42 -4.04
N LYS A 43 9.35 2.49 -5.36
CA LYS A 43 8.00 2.68 -5.92
C LYS A 43 7.43 1.30 -6.24
N ASN A 44 6.80 0.71 -5.24
CA ASN A 44 6.39 -0.69 -5.24
C ASN A 44 4.99 -0.84 -5.82
N LYS A 45 4.69 -2.04 -6.30
CA LYS A 45 3.32 -2.48 -6.55
C LYS A 45 3.05 -3.63 -5.58
N ALA A 46 1.90 -3.61 -4.93
CA ALA A 46 1.44 -4.67 -4.05
C ALA A 46 0.10 -5.18 -4.53
N TRP A 47 -0.06 -6.49 -4.45
CA TRP A 47 -1.29 -7.23 -4.56
C TRP A 47 -1.43 -7.97 -3.24
N GLY A 48 -2.53 -7.74 -2.52
CA GLY A 48 -2.88 -8.49 -1.32
C GLY A 48 -3.30 -9.89 -1.75
N GLY A 49 -4.53 -9.97 -2.21
CA GLY A 49 -5.10 -11.16 -2.83
C GLY A 49 -6.35 -11.55 -2.05
N ASN A 50 -6.52 -12.83 -1.75
CA ASN A 50 -7.62 -13.28 -0.93
C ASN A 50 -7.24 -13.22 0.55
N GLY A 51 -7.70 -12.21 1.25
CA GLY A 51 -7.68 -12.18 2.71
C GLY A 51 -7.99 -10.77 3.19
N ALA A 52 -8.00 -10.55 4.49
CA ALA A 52 -8.02 -9.21 5.06
C ALA A 52 -6.59 -8.69 5.13
N ASP A 53 -6.15 -8.01 4.06
CA ASP A 53 -4.75 -7.62 3.90
C ASP A 53 -4.46 -6.25 4.53
N THR A 54 -3.28 -6.11 5.13
CA THR A 54 -2.79 -4.84 5.69
C THR A 54 -1.61 -4.31 4.89
N PHE A 55 -1.82 -3.19 4.18
CA PHE A 55 -0.80 -2.50 3.42
C PHE A 55 -0.11 -1.41 4.25
N VAL A 56 1.18 -1.60 4.54
CA VAL A 56 1.93 -0.70 5.43
C VAL A 56 2.64 0.39 4.65
N THR A 57 2.35 1.65 4.99
CA THR A 57 3.07 2.82 4.47
C THR A 57 4.14 3.29 5.45
N ARG A 58 5.35 3.53 4.93
CA ARG A 58 6.45 4.07 5.75
C ARG A 58 6.54 5.58 5.65
N ASP A 59 6.96 6.20 6.75
CA ASP A 59 7.42 7.59 6.72
C ASP A 59 8.85 7.73 6.13
N ALA A 60 9.07 7.16 4.95
CA ALA A 60 10.30 7.25 4.20
C ALA A 60 10.03 7.77 2.78
N LYS A 61 11.09 7.89 1.97
CA LYS A 61 10.96 8.06 0.52
C LYS A 61 10.28 6.81 -0.09
N GLY A 62 9.71 6.97 -1.28
CA GLY A 62 8.99 5.88 -1.94
C GLY A 62 7.50 5.87 -1.60
N TYR A 63 6.77 4.95 -2.23
CA TYR A 63 5.34 4.76 -1.98
C TYR A 63 4.90 3.38 -2.48
N LEU A 64 3.75 2.94 -2.00
CA LEU A 64 3.09 1.72 -2.43
C LEU A 64 2.00 2.03 -3.46
N LYS A 65 1.94 1.29 -4.57
CA LYS A 65 0.73 1.21 -5.39
C LYS A 65 0.01 -0.05 -5.00
N ILE A 66 -1.14 0.09 -4.37
CA ILE A 66 -2.00 -1.02 -3.98
C ILE A 66 -2.93 -1.27 -5.16
N MET A 67 -2.91 -2.48 -5.68
CA MET A 67 -3.42 -2.77 -7.02
C MET A 67 -4.81 -3.41 -7.03
N ASP A 68 -5.27 -3.90 -5.89
CA ASP A 68 -6.45 -4.77 -5.70
C ASP A 68 -7.13 -4.56 -4.34
N PHE A 69 -7.03 -3.36 -3.77
CA PHE A 69 -7.62 -3.05 -2.46
C PHE A 69 -9.12 -3.32 -2.41
N GLU A 70 -9.57 -4.13 -1.44
CA GLU A 70 -10.96 -4.46 -1.20
C GLU A 70 -11.55 -3.63 -0.04
N ILE A 71 -12.49 -2.73 -0.36
CA ILE A 71 -13.18 -1.89 0.63
C ILE A 71 -13.88 -2.74 1.69
N GLY A 72 -13.71 -2.35 2.96
CA GLY A 72 -14.33 -3.03 4.10
C GLY A 72 -13.68 -4.37 4.48
N LYS A 73 -12.59 -4.74 3.82
CA LYS A 73 -11.82 -5.97 4.08
C LYS A 73 -10.35 -5.65 4.34
N ASP A 74 -9.73 -4.88 3.43
CA ASP A 74 -8.33 -4.51 3.54
C ASP A 74 -8.12 -3.25 4.37
N LEU A 75 -6.92 -3.10 4.91
CA LEU A 75 -6.48 -1.95 5.68
C LEU A 75 -5.21 -1.35 5.08
N ILE A 76 -5.03 -0.04 5.28
CA ILE A 76 -3.75 0.65 5.04
C ILE A 76 -3.27 1.23 6.36
N GLU A 77 -2.16 0.70 6.88
CA GLU A 77 -1.51 1.31 8.04
C GLU A 77 -0.65 2.52 7.60
N PHE A 78 -0.77 3.62 8.33
CA PHE A 78 0.03 4.82 8.10
C PHE A 78 0.65 5.37 9.37
N CYS A 79 1.54 6.35 9.23
CA CYS A 79 2.32 6.86 10.35
C CYS A 79 1.51 7.58 11.46
N GLY A 80 0.19 7.75 11.32
CA GLY A 80 -0.62 8.60 12.21
C GLY A 80 -0.28 10.10 12.10
N CYS A 81 0.50 10.50 11.10
CA CYS A 81 0.97 11.87 10.98
C CYS A 81 -0.20 12.83 10.67
N ALA A 82 -0.35 13.93 11.42
CA ALA A 82 -1.45 14.88 11.27
C ALA A 82 -1.60 15.50 9.86
N SER A 83 -0.55 15.47 9.04
CA SER A 83 -0.59 15.94 7.65
C SER A 83 -0.97 14.86 6.63
N THR A 84 -1.40 13.70 7.09
CA THR A 84 -1.95 12.65 6.23
C THR A 84 -3.30 13.08 5.67
N ARG A 85 -3.49 12.92 4.37
CA ARG A 85 -4.78 13.14 3.70
C ARG A 85 -4.93 12.21 2.51
N ILE A 86 -6.17 12.04 2.10
CA ILE A 86 -6.55 11.36 0.86
C ILE A 86 -6.86 12.45 -0.17
N GLU A 87 -6.38 12.28 -1.40
CA GLU A 87 -6.77 13.11 -2.53
C GLU A 87 -7.08 12.23 -3.75
N MET A 88 -8.21 12.49 -4.40
CA MET A 88 -8.57 11.86 -5.66
C MET A 88 -7.75 12.44 -6.82
N ARG A 89 -7.17 11.56 -7.65
CA ARG A 89 -6.46 11.96 -8.88
C ARG A 89 -6.72 10.98 -10.01
N GLY A 90 -7.53 11.40 -10.98
CA GLY A 90 -8.14 10.47 -11.92
C GLY A 90 -8.99 9.46 -11.15
N ASP A 91 -8.89 8.18 -11.50
CA ASP A 91 -9.67 7.11 -10.88
C ASP A 91 -8.95 6.45 -9.68
N ASN A 92 -8.14 7.20 -8.93
CA ASN A 92 -7.34 6.63 -7.86
C ASN A 92 -7.30 7.56 -6.64
N ALA A 93 -7.47 6.99 -5.46
CA ALA A 93 -7.19 7.66 -4.19
C ALA A 93 -5.68 7.69 -3.89
N TRP A 94 -5.15 8.87 -3.61
CA TRP A 94 -3.74 9.07 -3.25
C TRP A 94 -3.63 9.40 -1.78
N ILE A 95 -2.87 8.59 -1.05
CA ILE A 95 -2.56 8.85 0.36
C ILE A 95 -1.29 9.69 0.41
N LEU A 96 -1.40 10.90 0.93
CA LEU A 96 -0.29 11.86 1.02
C LEU A 96 0.03 12.18 2.47
N LYS A 97 1.30 12.44 2.75
CA LYS A 97 1.78 13.14 3.94
C LYS A 97 2.44 14.45 3.50
N GLY A 98 1.78 15.58 3.73
CA GLY A 98 2.21 16.88 3.19
C GLY A 98 2.21 16.85 1.65
N SER A 99 3.38 17.00 1.02
CA SER A 99 3.54 16.88 -0.44
C SER A 99 4.05 15.50 -0.90
N ASN A 100 4.29 14.58 0.04
CA ASN A 100 4.84 13.26 -0.26
C ASN A 100 3.74 12.23 -0.42
N VAL A 101 3.72 11.55 -1.55
CA VAL A 101 2.84 10.38 -1.77
C VAL A 101 3.37 9.20 -0.96
N LYS A 102 2.48 8.52 -0.25
CA LYS A 102 2.76 7.35 0.60
C LYS A 102 2.12 6.09 0.07
N ALA A 103 0.89 6.19 -0.42
CA ALA A 103 0.23 5.15 -1.18
C ALA A 103 -0.60 5.72 -2.33
N VAL A 104 -0.86 4.89 -3.32
CA VAL A 104 -1.89 5.11 -4.34
C VAL A 104 -2.73 3.85 -4.37
N VAL A 105 -4.03 3.99 -4.09
CA VAL A 105 -5.02 2.92 -4.14
C VAL A 105 -5.63 2.95 -5.52
N MET A 106 -5.38 1.91 -6.31
CA MET A 106 -5.74 1.90 -7.72
C MET A 106 -7.22 1.60 -7.90
N GLY A 107 -7.95 2.43 -8.64
CA GLY A 107 -9.36 2.18 -8.97
C GLY A 107 -10.34 2.37 -7.82
N VAL A 108 -9.90 2.98 -6.71
CA VAL A 108 -10.72 3.25 -5.53
C VAL A 108 -11.00 4.75 -5.44
N ASP A 109 -12.26 5.10 -5.19
CA ASP A 109 -12.69 6.47 -4.95
C ASP A 109 -12.31 6.90 -3.52
N GLU A 110 -11.93 8.18 -3.34
CA GLU A 110 -11.57 8.66 -2.00
C GLU A 110 -12.74 8.68 -1.03
N SER A 111 -13.97 8.79 -1.53
CA SER A 111 -15.19 8.82 -0.72
C SER A 111 -15.55 7.46 -0.12
N ASP A 112 -15.00 6.38 -0.67
CA ASP A 112 -15.15 5.02 -0.14
C ASP A 112 -14.14 4.73 0.99
N LEU A 113 -13.19 5.63 1.25
CA LEU A 113 -12.13 5.44 2.24
C LEU A 113 -12.35 6.30 3.49
N THR A 114 -12.15 5.69 4.66
CA THR A 114 -12.17 6.37 5.95
C THR A 114 -10.77 6.47 6.52
N LEU A 115 -10.32 7.70 6.85
CA LEU A 115 -9.05 7.93 7.53
C LEU A 115 -9.25 7.98 9.06
N ASP A 116 -8.80 6.95 9.76
CA ASP A 116 -8.86 6.87 11.22
C ASP A 116 -7.49 7.18 11.84
N PHE A 117 -7.37 8.39 12.38
CA PHE A 117 -6.14 8.83 13.06
C PHE A 117 -5.93 8.17 14.43
N ALA A 118 -6.98 7.73 15.12
CA ALA A 118 -6.85 7.12 16.44
C ALA A 118 -6.20 5.73 16.32
N ASN A 119 -6.63 4.96 15.32
CA ASN A 119 -6.08 3.63 15.05
C ASN A 119 -4.94 3.63 14.03
N ARG A 120 -4.70 4.76 13.34
CA ARG A 120 -3.67 4.95 12.31
C ARG A 120 -3.85 4.03 11.10
N ILE A 121 -5.11 3.83 10.72
CA ILE A 121 -5.52 3.00 9.60
C ILE A 121 -6.39 3.78 8.61
N ILE A 122 -6.45 3.29 7.38
CA ILE A 122 -7.42 3.66 6.36
C ILE A 122 -8.10 2.38 5.88
N PHE A 123 -9.41 2.43 5.70
CA PHE A 123 -10.25 1.28 5.31
C PHE A 123 -11.43 1.73 4.46
#